data_AF-A0A351R8I2-F1
#
_entry.id   AF-A0A351R8I2-F1
#
_cell.length_a   1.000
_cell.length_b   1.000
_cell.length_c   1.000
_cell.angle_alpha   90.00
_cell.angle_beta   90.00
_cell.angle_gamma   90.00
#
_symmetry.space_group_name_H-M   'P 1'
#
loop_
_entity.id
_entity.type
_entity.pdbx_description
1 polymer ?
#
loop_
_entity_poly.entity_id
_entity_poly.type
_entity_poly.pdbx_seq_one_letter_code
_entity_poly.pdbx_strand_id
1 'polypeptide(L)'
;MVNSRRLRPKGQRGMVLILIAFIIGLGAAAFMFKMFNASSLQVEQDEKTMRVLGEAKAALIAWAVSHPSHPGQLPYPDRNGDGNYDGYSDCFATNVSFSYSFLLGRLPIRGLDRNCNNHGITVSAALGEDFRDGTGEPLWYAVSKNLVHDYNGTGSNPIINPSISNIATDWIEV
;
A
#
# COMPACT_ATOMS: atom_id res chain seq x y z
N MET A 1 72.51 8.48 53.50
CA MET A 1 71.15 8.94 53.86
C MET A 1 70.23 8.60 52.71
N VAL A 2 69.36 7.59 52.86
CA VAL A 2 68.40 7.14 51.84
C VAL A 2 67.00 7.44 52.37
N ASN A 3 66.22 8.24 51.64
CA ASN A 3 64.85 8.55 52.01
C ASN A 3 63.92 8.12 50.86
N SER A 4 63.44 6.88 50.92
CA SER A 4 62.51 6.31 49.95
C SER A 4 61.07 6.65 50.35
N ARG A 5 60.51 7.70 49.73
CA ARG A 5 59.09 8.02 49.83
C ARG A 5 58.27 6.97 49.07
N ARG A 6 57.52 6.14 49.78
CA ARG A 6 56.50 5.26 49.18
C ARG A 6 55.30 6.08 48.71
N LEU A 7 55.03 6.08 47.41
CA LEU A 7 53.79 6.60 46.85
C LEU A 7 52.66 5.62 47.21
N ARG A 8 51.71 6.07 48.04
CA ARG A 8 50.45 5.34 48.29
C ARG A 8 49.56 5.44 47.04
N PRO A 9 49.08 4.33 46.47
CA PRO A 9 48.09 4.40 45.39
C PRO A 9 46.79 4.98 45.95
N LYS A 10 46.34 6.12 45.41
CA LYS A 10 45.00 6.66 45.69
C LYS A 10 43.99 5.71 45.04
N GLY A 11 43.19 5.02 45.86
CA GLY A 11 42.19 4.06 45.39
C GLY A 11 41.13 4.74 44.52
N GLN A 12 41.16 4.48 43.21
CA GLN A 12 40.15 4.90 42.22
C GLN A 12 38.84 4.08 42.34
N ARG A 13 38.36 3.86 43.57
CA ARG A 13 37.16 3.04 43.82
C ARG A 13 35.88 3.70 43.29
N GLY A 14 35.83 5.04 43.24
CA GLY A 14 34.68 5.78 42.72
C GLY A 14 34.46 5.64 41.22
N MET A 15 35.54 5.60 40.43
CA MET A 15 35.45 5.47 38.97
C MET A 15 34.96 4.08 38.54
N VAL A 16 35.33 3.04 39.30
CA VAL A 16 34.89 1.66 39.05
C VAL A 16 33.38 1.51 39.22
N LEU A 17 32.79 2.13 40.24
CA LEU A 17 31.34 2.11 40.46
C LEU A 17 30.56 2.77 39.31
N ILE A 18 31.07 3.91 38.81
CA ILE A 18 30.45 4.60 37.66
C ILE A 18 30.53 3.74 36.41
N LEU A 19 31.67 3.08 36.17
CA LEU A 19 31.88 2.21 35.02
C LEU A 19 30.98 0.96 35.07
N ILE A 20 30.83 0.35 36.24
CA ILE A 20 29.88 -0.76 36.46
C ILE A 20 28.44 -0.31 36.26
N ALA A 21 28.04 0.85 36.82
CA ALA A 21 26.70 1.40 36.64
C ALA A 21 26.41 1.70 35.16
N PHE A 22 27.40 2.19 34.41
CA PHE A 22 27.28 2.44 32.97
C PHE A 22 27.09 1.14 32.17
N ILE A 23 27.85 0.09 32.48
CA ILE A 23 27.69 -1.22 31.83
C ILE A 23 26.31 -1.82 32.13
N ILE A 24 25.84 -1.72 33.38
CA ILE A 24 24.50 -2.19 33.77
C ILE A 24 23.43 -1.38 33.04
N GLY A 25 23.58 -0.06 32.95
CA GLY A 25 22.68 0.83 32.21
C GLY A 25 22.57 0.47 30.73
N LEU A 26 23.70 0.22 30.07
CA LEU A 26 23.73 -0.25 28.67
C LEU A 26 23.10 -1.63 28.50
N GLY A 27 23.36 -2.56 29.44
CA GLY A 27 22.76 -3.89 29.45
C GLY A 27 21.23 -3.85 29.59
N ALA A 28 20.72 -3.01 30.49
CA ALA A 28 19.29 -2.81 30.69
C ALA A 28 18.63 -2.18 29.45
N ALA A 29 19.25 -1.16 28.86
CA ALA A 29 18.76 -0.54 27.63
C ALA A 29 18.72 -1.55 26.47
N ALA A 30 19.79 -2.33 26.25
CA ALA A 30 19.84 -3.36 25.21
C ALA A 30 18.79 -4.47 25.43
N PHE A 31 18.55 -4.86 26.69
CA PHE A 31 17.50 -5.82 27.02
C PHE A 31 16.09 -5.25 26.75
N MET A 32 15.87 -3.98 27.07
CA MET A 32 14.61 -3.29 26.77
C MET A 32 14.36 -3.19 25.25
N PHE A 33 15.38 -2.88 24.45
CA PHE A 33 15.26 -2.89 22.98
C PHE A 33 14.97 -4.29 22.42
N LYS A 34 15.45 -5.36 23.06
CA LYS A 34 15.09 -6.74 22.68
C LYS A 34 13.64 -7.11 23.02
N MET A 35 13.04 -6.44 24.00
CA MET A 35 11.60 -6.62 24.32
C MET A 35 10.68 -5.89 23.33
N PHE A 36 11.18 -4.89 22.59
CA PHE A 36 10.48 -4.34 21.44
C PHE A 36 10.52 -5.34 20.28
N ASN A 37 9.51 -6.19 20.21
CA ASN A 37 9.38 -7.20 19.17
C ASN A 37 8.87 -6.54 17.88
N ALA A 38 9.79 -5.97 17.08
CA ALA A 38 9.46 -5.44 15.76
C ALA A 38 8.75 -6.50 14.88
N SER A 39 9.03 -7.78 15.12
CA SER A 39 8.36 -8.91 14.46
C SER A 39 6.89 -9.03 14.81
N SER A 40 6.47 -8.79 16.06
CA SER A 40 5.05 -8.86 16.42
C SER A 40 4.26 -7.71 15.81
N LEU A 41 4.87 -6.52 15.72
CA LEU A 41 4.27 -5.37 15.03
C LEU A 41 4.13 -5.65 13.53
N GLN A 42 5.15 -6.24 12.89
CA GLN A 42 5.07 -6.64 11.48
C GLN A 42 3.96 -7.66 11.23
N VAL A 43 3.85 -8.69 12.07
CA VAL A 43 2.79 -9.70 11.96
C VAL A 43 1.40 -9.05 12.06
N GLU A 44 1.19 -8.14 13.00
CA GLU A 44 -0.08 -7.42 13.14
C GLU A 44 -0.39 -6.54 11.91
N GLN A 45 0.63 -5.86 11.37
CA GLN A 45 0.50 -5.06 10.15
C GLN A 45 0.18 -5.93 8.93
N ASP A 46 0.82 -7.09 8.79
CA ASP A 46 0.59 -8.03 7.70
C ASP A 46 -0.81 -8.64 7.79
N GLU A 47 -1.26 -9.05 8.98
CA GLU A 47 -2.62 -9.55 9.20
C GLU A 47 -3.68 -8.51 8.81
N LYS A 48 -3.49 -7.25 9.23
CA LYS A 48 -4.37 -6.15 8.82
C LYS A 48 -4.33 -5.94 7.31
N THR A 49 -3.15 -5.93 6.70
CA THR A 49 -2.99 -5.75 5.24
C THR A 49 -3.71 -6.84 4.47
N MET A 50 -3.56 -8.10 4.87
CA MET A 50 -4.21 -9.25 4.23
C MET A 50 -5.73 -9.19 4.34
N ARG A 51 -6.26 -8.78 5.50
CA ARG A 51 -7.70 -8.57 5.68
C ARG A 51 -8.24 -7.52 4.71
N VAL A 52 -7.58 -6.37 4.65
CA VAL A 52 -8.00 -5.24 3.80
C VAL A 52 -7.87 -5.56 2.31
N LEU A 53 -6.86 -6.33 1.91
CA LEU A 53 -6.76 -6.86 0.54
C LEU A 53 -7.94 -7.78 0.18
N GLY A 54 -8.42 -8.59 1.14
CA GLY A 54 -9.61 -9.42 0.97
C GLY A 54 -10.88 -8.59 0.76
N GLU A 55 -11.05 -7.54 1.55
CA GLU A 55 -12.17 -6.59 1.44
C GLU A 55 -12.12 -5.83 0.10
N ALA A 56 -10.95 -5.33 -0.29
CA ALA A 56 -10.73 -4.67 -1.58
C ALA A 56 -11.02 -5.59 -2.78
N LYS A 57 -10.62 -6.86 -2.70
CA LYS A 57 -10.95 -7.87 -3.72
C LYS A 57 -12.46 -8.06 -3.85
N ALA A 58 -13.17 -8.18 -2.73
CA ALA A 58 -14.63 -8.32 -2.74
C ALA A 58 -15.31 -7.08 -3.35
N ALA A 59 -14.83 -5.89 -3.01
CA ALA A 59 -15.31 -4.63 -3.59
C ALA A 59 -15.09 -4.56 -5.10
N LEU A 60 -13.91 -4.93 -5.60
CA LEU A 60 -13.62 -4.95 -7.03
C LEU A 60 -14.48 -5.96 -7.79
N ILE A 61 -14.77 -7.13 -7.19
CA ILE A 61 -15.71 -8.10 -7.77
C ILE A 61 -17.12 -7.51 -7.82
N ALA A 62 -17.58 -6.90 -6.71
CA ALA A 62 -18.89 -6.26 -6.64
C ALA A 62 -19.02 -5.15 -7.69
N TRP A 63 -17.99 -4.33 -7.86
CA TRP A 63 -17.90 -3.34 -8.92
C TRP A 63 -18.03 -3.99 -10.31
N ALA A 64 -17.23 -5.01 -10.60
CA ALA A 64 -17.24 -5.66 -11.92
C ALA A 64 -18.61 -6.23 -12.30
N VAL A 65 -19.42 -6.69 -11.34
CA VAL A 65 -20.76 -7.22 -11.58
C VAL A 65 -21.87 -6.16 -11.49
N SER A 66 -21.63 -5.03 -10.83
CA SER A 66 -22.63 -3.97 -10.64
C SER A 66 -22.82 -3.07 -11.86
N HIS A 67 -22.05 -3.27 -12.94
CA HIS A 67 -22.12 -2.50 -14.18
C HIS A 67 -22.95 -3.28 -15.23
N PRO A 68 -24.27 -3.03 -15.35
CA PRO A 68 -25.15 -3.88 -16.16
C PRO A 68 -24.81 -3.79 -17.66
N SER A 69 -24.36 -2.62 -18.09
CA SER A 69 -23.98 -2.35 -19.47
C SER A 69 -22.57 -2.88 -19.80
N HIS A 70 -21.69 -2.96 -18.79
CA HIS A 70 -20.24 -3.16 -18.94
C HIS A 70 -19.70 -4.14 -17.88
N PRO A 71 -20.19 -5.40 -17.85
CA PRO A 71 -19.74 -6.37 -16.88
C PRO A 71 -18.25 -6.66 -17.05
N GLY A 72 -17.53 -6.81 -15.92
CA GLY A 72 -16.08 -7.07 -15.93
C GLY A 72 -15.21 -5.82 -16.04
N GLN A 73 -15.80 -4.64 -16.23
CA GLN A 73 -15.07 -3.37 -16.17
C GLN A 73 -14.60 -3.10 -14.74
N LEU A 74 -13.35 -2.67 -14.61
CA LEU A 74 -12.72 -2.23 -13.38
C LEU A 74 -12.45 -0.72 -13.42
N PRO A 75 -12.35 -0.06 -12.25
CA PRO A 75 -12.04 1.36 -12.20
C PRO A 75 -10.58 1.62 -12.59
N TYR A 76 -10.32 2.84 -13.06
CA TYR A 76 -8.95 3.35 -13.14
C TYR A 76 -8.39 3.56 -11.73
N PRO A 77 -7.08 3.39 -11.51
CA PRO A 77 -6.46 3.80 -10.26
C PRO A 77 -6.65 5.29 -9.99
N ASP A 78 -6.67 5.66 -8.71
CA ASP A 78 -6.41 7.03 -8.26
C ASP A 78 -4.90 7.28 -8.45
N ARG A 79 -4.52 8.20 -9.34
CA ARG A 79 -3.16 8.20 -9.89
C ARG A 79 -2.19 8.91 -8.96
N ASN A 80 -1.09 8.23 -8.69
CA ASN A 80 0.07 8.85 -8.07
C ASN A 80 0.71 9.86 -9.03
N GLY A 81 0.52 11.16 -8.79
CA GLY A 81 1.18 12.20 -9.58
C GLY A 81 0.48 13.56 -9.59
N ASP A 82 -0.77 13.64 -9.12
CA ASP A 82 -1.46 14.91 -8.84
C ASP A 82 -1.20 15.41 -7.39
N GLY A 83 -0.56 14.57 -6.56
CA GLY A 83 -0.22 14.85 -5.18
C GLY A 83 -1.37 14.65 -4.20
N ASN A 84 -2.50 14.08 -4.61
CA ASN A 84 -3.69 13.99 -3.76
C ASN A 84 -4.49 12.71 -4.03
N TYR A 85 -4.43 11.77 -3.08
CA TYR A 85 -5.41 10.68 -3.02
C TYR A 85 -6.77 11.26 -2.62
N ASP A 86 -7.64 11.53 -3.59
CA ASP A 86 -9.00 12.01 -3.35
C ASP A 86 -10.05 10.89 -3.33
N GLY A 87 -9.60 9.68 -3.70
CA GLY A 87 -10.35 8.45 -3.71
C GLY A 87 -11.15 8.24 -4.98
N TYR A 88 -11.09 9.13 -5.98
CA TYR A 88 -11.80 8.94 -7.25
C TYR A 88 -10.97 8.11 -8.24
N SER A 89 -11.67 7.40 -9.11
CA SER A 89 -11.04 6.69 -10.23
C SER A 89 -10.64 7.70 -11.31
N ASP A 90 -9.33 7.94 -11.46
CA ASP A 90 -8.77 8.90 -12.40
C ASP A 90 -8.68 8.36 -13.83
N CYS A 91 -9.81 8.37 -14.53
CA CYS A 91 -9.76 8.15 -15.97
C CYS A 91 -8.84 9.18 -16.67
N PHE A 92 -8.42 8.85 -17.89
CA PHE A 92 -7.73 9.82 -18.74
C PHE A 92 -8.78 10.64 -19.52
N ALA A 93 -8.52 11.93 -19.70
CA ALA A 93 -9.43 12.83 -20.43
C ALA A 93 -9.54 12.45 -21.91
N THR A 94 -10.65 12.81 -22.56
CA THR A 94 -10.68 12.77 -24.03
C THR A 94 -9.66 13.71 -24.63
N ASN A 95 -8.98 13.27 -25.67
CA ASN A 95 -7.93 13.99 -26.41
C ASN A 95 -6.54 13.98 -25.77
N VAL A 96 -6.29 13.17 -24.73
CA VAL A 96 -4.92 12.82 -24.31
C VAL A 96 -4.56 11.42 -24.75
N SER A 97 -3.41 11.23 -25.40
CA SER A 97 -2.94 9.90 -25.78
C SER A 97 -2.88 8.96 -24.58
N PHE A 98 -3.40 7.74 -24.75
CA PHE A 98 -3.31 6.71 -23.71
C PHE A 98 -1.86 6.47 -23.30
N SER A 99 -1.62 6.38 -21.98
CA SER A 99 -0.34 6.03 -21.38
C SER A 99 -0.52 4.88 -20.38
N TYR A 100 0.43 3.95 -20.34
CA TYR A 100 0.45 2.88 -19.35
C TYR A 100 0.60 3.39 -17.90
N SER A 101 1.08 4.63 -17.72
CA SER A 101 1.12 5.28 -16.41
C SER A 101 -0.28 5.50 -15.82
N PHE A 102 -1.35 5.43 -16.61
CA PHE A 102 -2.72 5.51 -16.13
C PHE A 102 -3.21 4.22 -15.48
N LEU A 103 -2.46 3.12 -15.61
CA LEU A 103 -2.86 1.80 -15.12
C LEU A 103 -2.26 1.44 -13.75
N LEU A 104 -1.52 2.37 -13.13
CA LEU A 104 -0.89 2.19 -11.83
C LEU A 104 -1.19 3.40 -10.92
N GLY A 105 -1.62 3.14 -9.70
CA GLY A 105 -1.93 4.16 -8.71
C GLY A 105 -2.41 3.56 -7.40
N ARG A 106 -3.18 4.31 -6.62
CA ARG A 106 -3.88 3.83 -5.45
C ARG A 106 -5.26 3.29 -5.83
N LEU A 107 -5.81 2.42 -4.99
CA LEU A 107 -7.15 1.89 -5.15
C LEU A 107 -8.17 3.02 -4.91
N PRO A 108 -9.02 3.38 -5.89
CA PRO A 108 -10.08 4.34 -5.64
C PRO A 108 -11.08 3.76 -4.65
N ILE A 109 -11.66 4.61 -3.82
CA ILE A 109 -12.71 4.24 -2.84
C ILE A 109 -14.07 4.79 -3.24
N ARG A 110 -14.07 5.89 -3.99
CA ARG A 110 -15.23 6.56 -4.56
C ARG A 110 -15.51 6.01 -5.96
N GLY A 111 -16.52 6.60 -6.60
CA GLY A 111 -16.84 6.33 -8.00
C GLY A 111 -15.85 6.98 -8.96
N LEU A 112 -16.33 7.23 -10.17
CA LEU A 112 -15.54 7.90 -11.20
C LEU A 112 -15.34 9.39 -10.89
N ASP A 113 -14.17 9.93 -11.26
CA ASP A 113 -13.93 11.37 -11.26
C ASP A 113 -14.94 12.10 -12.17
N ARG A 114 -15.22 13.37 -11.87
CA ARG A 114 -16.18 14.20 -12.63
C ARG A 114 -15.84 14.28 -14.13
N ASN A 115 -14.56 14.24 -14.48
CA ASN A 115 -14.10 14.31 -15.87
C ASN A 115 -14.41 13.03 -16.66
N CYS A 116 -14.66 11.90 -15.99
CA CYS A 116 -15.05 10.64 -16.61
C CYS A 116 -16.53 10.60 -16.99
N ASN A 117 -17.36 11.40 -16.31
CA ASN A 117 -18.81 11.36 -16.40
C ASN A 117 -19.36 12.02 -17.69
N ASN A 118 -18.50 12.67 -18.47
CA ASN A 118 -18.87 13.28 -19.76
C ASN A 118 -19.09 12.26 -20.89
N HIS A 119 -18.86 10.97 -20.66
CA HIS A 119 -18.94 9.90 -21.69
C HIS A 119 -20.08 8.89 -21.50
N GLY A 120 -21.12 9.24 -20.74
CA GLY A 120 -22.32 8.39 -20.63
C GLY A 120 -22.18 7.20 -19.68
N ILE A 121 -21.10 7.12 -18.91
CA ILE A 121 -20.94 6.17 -17.82
C ILE A 121 -21.28 6.89 -16.50
N THR A 122 -22.48 6.63 -15.97
CA THR A 122 -22.88 7.15 -14.65
C THR A 122 -22.59 6.08 -13.60
N VAL A 123 -21.33 5.98 -13.18
CA VAL A 123 -20.98 5.06 -12.07
C VAL A 123 -21.05 5.82 -10.77
N SER A 124 -22.17 5.65 -10.08
CA SER A 124 -22.32 6.08 -8.68
C SER A 124 -21.87 5.00 -7.69
N ALA A 125 -21.48 3.82 -8.17
CA ALA A 125 -20.95 2.77 -7.31
C ALA A 125 -19.60 3.24 -6.77
N ALA A 126 -19.51 3.35 -5.45
CA ALA A 126 -18.24 3.49 -4.75
C ALA A 126 -17.73 2.09 -4.41
N LEU A 127 -16.40 1.90 -4.34
CA LEU A 127 -15.83 0.63 -3.89
C LEU A 127 -16.00 0.43 -2.38
N GLY A 128 -16.07 1.51 -1.60
CA GLY A 128 -16.29 1.45 -0.16
C GLY A 128 -15.62 2.60 0.57
N GLU A 129 -15.62 2.56 1.90
CA GLU A 129 -15.05 3.62 2.75
C GLU A 129 -13.70 3.15 3.31
N ASP A 130 -12.61 3.51 2.61
CA ASP A 130 -11.22 3.56 3.09
C ASP A 130 -10.44 2.22 3.28
N PHE A 131 -9.88 1.69 2.18
CA PHE A 131 -8.98 0.53 2.21
C PHE A 131 -7.53 0.95 2.52
N ARG A 132 -7.13 0.85 3.80
CA ARG A 132 -5.77 1.14 4.27
C ARG A 132 -5.04 -0.08 4.79
N ASP A 133 -3.78 -0.22 4.42
CA ASP A 133 -2.92 -1.32 4.85
C ASP A 133 -2.55 -1.25 6.35
N GLY A 134 -1.69 -2.18 6.78
CA GLY A 134 -1.13 -2.25 8.13
C GLY A 134 -0.47 -0.95 8.60
N THR A 135 0.08 -0.18 7.67
CA THR A 135 0.80 1.07 7.92
C THR A 135 -0.10 2.31 7.88
N GLY A 136 -1.33 2.18 7.37
CA GLY A 136 -2.28 3.28 7.21
C GLY A 136 -2.25 3.91 5.82
N GLU A 137 -1.51 3.35 4.89
CA GLU A 137 -1.41 3.81 3.51
C GLU A 137 -2.58 3.25 2.66
N PRO A 138 -3.12 4.03 1.71
CA PRO A 138 -4.07 3.50 0.72
C PRO A 138 -3.44 2.36 -0.07
N LEU A 139 -4.21 1.34 -0.42
CA LEU A 139 -3.69 0.21 -1.20
C LEU A 139 -3.14 0.67 -2.56
N TRP A 140 -1.99 0.13 -2.97
CA TRP A 140 -1.55 0.19 -4.36
C TRP A 140 -2.42 -0.70 -5.23
N TYR A 141 -2.72 -0.21 -6.43
CA TYR A 141 -3.61 -0.86 -7.38
C TYR A 141 -3.06 -0.72 -8.79
N ALA A 142 -3.01 -1.84 -9.48
CA ALA A 142 -2.67 -1.93 -10.88
C ALA A 142 -3.81 -2.64 -11.62
N VAL A 143 -4.15 -2.14 -12.80
CA VAL A 143 -5.25 -2.68 -13.60
C VAL A 143 -4.80 -2.95 -15.02
N SER A 144 -5.28 -4.04 -15.61
CA SER A 144 -5.02 -4.32 -17.02
C SER A 144 -5.74 -3.32 -17.91
N LYS A 145 -5.09 -2.90 -19.00
CA LYS A 145 -5.71 -2.09 -20.07
C LYS A 145 -7.01 -2.73 -20.58
N ASN A 146 -7.08 -4.05 -20.60
CA ASN A 146 -8.21 -4.81 -21.13
C ASN A 146 -9.38 -4.93 -20.14
N LEU A 147 -9.25 -4.35 -18.94
CA LEU A 147 -10.30 -4.34 -17.91
C LEU A 147 -10.82 -2.93 -17.62
N VAL A 148 -10.26 -1.90 -18.24
CA VAL A 148 -10.70 -0.51 -18.09
C VAL A 148 -11.39 -0.01 -19.35
N HIS A 149 -12.22 1.03 -19.20
CA HIS A 149 -12.93 1.64 -20.33
C HIS A 149 -12.00 2.54 -21.16
N ASP A 150 -12.02 2.40 -22.48
CA ASP A 150 -11.29 3.27 -23.39
C ASP A 150 -12.10 4.53 -23.74
N TYR A 151 -11.76 5.64 -23.10
CA TYR A 151 -12.42 6.94 -23.29
C TYR A 151 -12.02 7.67 -24.61
N ASN A 152 -10.98 7.24 -25.34
CA ASN A 152 -10.53 7.92 -26.58
C ASN A 152 -11.05 7.29 -27.88
N GLY A 153 -11.51 6.04 -27.84
CA GLY A 153 -12.05 5.36 -29.02
C GLY A 153 -13.56 5.52 -29.15
N THR A 154 -14.13 5.02 -30.25
CA THR A 154 -15.51 4.49 -30.27
C THR A 154 -15.62 3.18 -29.44
N GLY A 155 -14.74 3.03 -28.45
CA GLY A 155 -14.22 1.78 -27.93
C GLY A 155 -15.28 0.97 -27.23
N SER A 156 -15.50 -0.24 -27.74
CA SER A 156 -16.28 -1.26 -27.05
C SER A 156 -15.70 -1.47 -25.65
N ASN A 157 -16.58 -1.46 -24.65
CA ASN A 157 -16.27 -1.89 -23.30
C ASN A 157 -15.60 -3.27 -23.31
N PRO A 158 -14.78 -3.60 -22.30
CA PRO A 158 -14.20 -4.93 -22.20
C PRO A 158 -15.30 -5.99 -22.33
N ILE A 159 -15.21 -6.82 -23.37
CA ILE A 159 -16.12 -7.92 -23.59
C ILE A 159 -15.54 -9.11 -22.84
N ILE A 160 -16.26 -9.59 -21.83
CA ILE A 160 -15.93 -10.87 -21.22
C ILE A 160 -16.03 -11.93 -22.33
N ASN A 161 -14.90 -12.51 -22.69
CA ASN A 161 -14.88 -13.66 -23.58
C ASN A 161 -15.10 -14.93 -22.73
N PRO A 162 -16.28 -15.56 -22.72
CA PRO A 162 -16.52 -16.72 -21.88
C PRO A 162 -15.67 -17.93 -22.30
N SER A 163 -15.13 -17.96 -23.52
CA SER A 163 -14.31 -19.08 -24.00
C SER A 163 -12.94 -19.17 -23.33
N ILE A 164 -12.45 -18.08 -22.69
CA ILE A 164 -11.19 -18.09 -21.93
C ILE A 164 -11.38 -18.48 -20.46
N SER A 165 -12.61 -18.68 -19.97
CA SER A 165 -12.89 -18.99 -18.55
C SER A 165 -12.24 -20.28 -18.05
N ASN A 166 -11.97 -21.24 -18.94
CA ASN A 166 -11.35 -22.53 -18.63
C ASN A 166 -9.95 -22.68 -19.25
N ILE A 167 -9.41 -21.61 -19.82
CA ILE A 167 -8.07 -21.62 -20.41
C ILE A 167 -7.16 -21.00 -19.37
N ALA A 168 -6.32 -21.82 -18.73
CA ALA A 168 -5.20 -21.32 -17.95
C ALA A 168 -4.25 -20.63 -18.93
N THR A 169 -4.38 -19.30 -19.06
CA THR A 169 -3.36 -18.50 -19.70
C THR A 169 -2.30 -18.22 -18.65
N ASP A 170 -1.03 -18.49 -18.97
CA ASP A 170 0.10 -17.99 -18.18
C ASP A 170 0.16 -16.47 -18.41
N TRP A 171 -0.71 -15.73 -17.71
CA TRP A 171 -0.75 -14.26 -17.81
C TRP A 171 0.19 -13.58 -16.80
N ILE A 172 0.86 -14.37 -15.94
CA ILE A 172 1.99 -13.97 -15.10
C ILE A 172 3.14 -14.93 -15.38
N GLU A 173 4.07 -14.52 -16.23
CA GLU A 173 5.43 -15.05 -16.20
C GLU A 173 6.26 -14.12 -15.30
N VAL A 174 6.92 -14.70 -14.28
CA VAL A 174 7.79 -13.99 -13.33
C VAL A 174 9.22 -13.96 -13.85
#